data_AF-A0A7S3TMX5-F1
#
_entry.id   AF-A0A7S3TMX5-F1
#
_cell.length_a   1.000
_cell.length_b   1.000
_cell.length_c   1.000
_cell.angle_alpha   90.00
_cell.angle_beta   90.00
_cell.angle_gamma   90.00
#
_symmetry.space_group_name_H-M   'P 1'
#
loop_
_entity.id
_entity.type
_entity.pdbx_description
1 polymer ?
#
loop_
_entity_poly.entity_id
_entity_poly.type
_entity_poly.pdbx_seq_one_letter_code
_entity_poly.pdbx_strand_id
1 'polypeptide(L)'
;PVAVALNKVDVPGATRHVEEARAQYPSRVLVPVSARSEVERLRAHASAGADGARSYSPDGSTGTLDVLSAAVALRPPTLAFPSSDLATLASLGRGADAARLFDCLLLRPLSTVADFCEAVRREGLCAGDLVRAEARGVFTPEVAVVRRDDVVAAKGPIVRLQTRRAAWQGRAEAAEQAEEHQRGTKACGRRRQTG
;
A
#
# COMPACT_ATOMS: atom_id res chain seq x y z
N PRO A 1 -20.20 -0.64 9.00
CA PRO A 1 -19.99 -1.19 10.36
C PRO A 1 -19.10 -0.23 11.16
N VAL A 2 -19.18 -0.23 12.49
CA VAL A 2 -18.49 0.75 13.35
C VAL A 2 -17.83 0.04 14.53
N ALA A 3 -16.56 0.35 14.78
CA ALA A 3 -15.87 0.07 16.02
C ALA A 3 -15.78 1.37 16.84
N VAL A 4 -16.02 1.28 18.15
CA VAL A 4 -16.00 2.42 19.06
C VAL A 4 -14.79 2.32 19.97
N ALA A 5 -13.94 3.33 19.92
CA ALA A 5 -12.83 3.50 20.85
C ALA A 5 -13.37 4.12 22.15
N LEU A 6 -13.38 3.35 23.23
CA LEU A 6 -13.71 3.83 24.57
C LEU A 6 -12.44 4.46 25.18
N ASN A 7 -12.20 5.72 24.83
CA ASN A 7 -11.00 6.44 25.24
C ASN A 7 -10.99 6.80 26.73
N LYS A 8 -9.79 7.01 27.29
CA LYS A 8 -9.48 7.42 28.67
C LYS A 8 -9.42 6.27 29.69
N VAL A 9 -9.01 5.08 29.26
CA VAL A 9 -8.88 3.92 30.17
C VAL A 9 -7.74 4.05 31.17
N ASP A 10 -6.85 5.02 30.96
CA ASP A 10 -5.79 5.44 31.89
C ASP A 10 -6.30 6.22 33.11
N VAL A 11 -7.56 6.65 33.10
CA VAL A 11 -8.16 7.43 34.20
C VAL A 11 -8.77 6.49 35.26
N PRO A 12 -8.57 6.74 36.57
CA PRO A 12 -9.20 5.96 37.62
C PRO A 12 -10.72 5.87 37.47
N GLY A 13 -11.28 4.67 37.64
CA GLY A 13 -12.72 4.41 37.51
C GLY A 13 -13.22 4.18 36.08
N ALA A 14 -12.36 4.27 35.05
CA ALA A 14 -12.75 4.03 33.66
C ALA A 14 -13.33 2.63 33.41
N THR A 15 -12.87 1.61 34.15
CA THR A 15 -13.36 0.23 34.04
C THR A 15 -14.88 0.14 34.20
N ARG A 16 -15.46 0.91 35.13
CA ARG A 16 -16.91 0.93 35.35
C ARG A 16 -17.65 1.42 34.10
N HIS A 17 -17.20 2.52 33.49
CA HIS A 17 -17.83 3.07 32.29
C HIS A 17 -17.66 2.14 31.07
N VAL A 18 -16.56 1.40 30.99
CA VAL A 18 -16.34 0.39 29.95
C VAL A 18 -17.37 -0.74 30.07
N GLU A 19 -17.57 -1.26 31.28
CA GLU A 19 -18.56 -2.33 31.53
C GLU A 19 -20.00 -1.85 31.32
N GLU A 20 -20.34 -0.63 31.76
CA GLU A 20 -21.63 -0.01 31.49
C GLU A 20 -21.90 0.13 29.98
N ALA A 21 -20.91 0.57 29.20
CA ALA A 21 -21.03 0.69 27.75
C ALA A 21 -21.20 -0.67 27.06
N ARG A 22 -20.49 -1.71 27.52
CA ARG A 22 -20.63 -3.09 27.02
C ARG A 22 -22.01 -3.66 27.29
N ALA A 23 -22.55 -3.43 28.49
CA ALA A 23 -23.91 -3.84 28.83
C ALA A 23 -24.96 -3.10 28.00
N GLN A 24 -24.76 -1.80 27.74
CA GLN A 24 -25.70 -0.99 26.97
C GLN A 24 -25.67 -1.30 25.46
N TYR A 25 -24.51 -1.67 24.91
CA TYR A 25 -24.33 -1.89 23.47
C TYR A 25 -23.65 -3.23 23.16
N PRO A 26 -24.28 -4.38 23.48
CA PRO A 26 -23.65 -5.70 23.40
C PRO A 26 -23.31 -6.16 21.98
N SER A 27 -23.99 -5.63 20.96
CA SER A 27 -23.73 -5.94 19.55
C SER A 27 -22.67 -5.06 18.89
N ARG A 28 -22.13 -4.07 19.61
CA ARG A 28 -21.11 -3.16 19.08
C ARG A 28 -19.72 -3.67 19.42
N VAL A 29 -18.79 -3.41 18.51
CA VAL A 29 -17.36 -3.59 18.78
C VAL A 29 -16.90 -2.40 19.61
N LEU A 30 -16.71 -2.62 20.92
CA LEU A 30 -16.25 -1.62 21.87
C LEU A 30 -14.84 -1.99 22.34
N VAL A 31 -13.88 -1.10 22.09
CA VAL A 31 -12.48 -1.35 22.42
C VAL A 31 -12.00 -0.30 23.43
N PRO A 32 -11.59 -0.69 24.65
CA PRO A 32 -10.98 0.21 25.62
C PRO A 32 -9.65 0.76 25.09
N VAL A 33 -9.46 2.08 25.10
CA VAL A 33 -8.21 2.71 24.61
C VAL A 33 -7.70 3.84 25.52
N SER A 34 -6.39 4.07 25.53
CA SER A 34 -5.74 5.25 26.09
C SER A 34 -4.96 6.00 25.01
N ALA A 35 -5.59 7.02 24.44
CA ALA A 35 -4.93 7.88 23.45
C ALA A 35 -3.74 8.64 24.05
N ARG A 36 -3.81 8.99 25.34
CA ARG A 36 -2.71 9.66 26.05
C ARG A 36 -1.47 8.76 26.11
N SER A 37 -1.66 7.53 26.58
CA SER A 37 -0.55 6.57 26.71
C SER A 37 0.06 6.22 25.35
N GLU A 38 -0.74 6.20 24.27
CA GLU A 38 -0.24 5.97 22.91
C GLU A 38 0.66 7.14 22.45
N VAL A 39 0.24 8.38 22.66
CA VAL A 39 1.04 9.56 22.30
C VAL A 39 2.33 9.63 23.11
N GLU A 40 2.26 9.38 24.42
CA GLU A 40 3.45 9.33 25.29
C GLU A 40 4.44 8.26 24.81
N ARG A 41 3.93 7.08 24.42
CA ARG A 41 4.73 5.99 23.86
C ARG A 41 5.37 6.38 22.52
N LEU A 42 4.61 6.95 21.59
CA LEU A 42 5.13 7.36 20.29
C LEU A 42 6.22 8.42 20.42
N ARG A 43 6.05 9.37 21.34
CA ARG A 43 7.07 10.38 21.66
C ARG A 43 8.34 9.75 22.24
N ALA A 44 8.19 8.82 23.19
CA ALA A 44 9.32 8.10 23.77
C ALA A 44 10.11 7.31 22.71
N HIS A 45 9.41 6.63 21.79
CA HIS A 45 10.05 5.92 20.69
C HIS A 45 10.76 6.87 19.72
N ALA A 46 10.15 8.02 19.39
CA ALA A 46 10.79 9.03 18.54
C ALA A 46 12.08 9.58 19.17
N SER A 47 12.12 9.71 20.50
CA SER A 47 13.32 10.15 21.23
C SER A 47 14.38 9.06 21.46
N ALA A 48 14.01 7.78 21.38
CA ALA A 48 14.91 6.66 21.71
C ALA A 48 15.86 6.23 20.57
N GLY A 49 15.75 6.82 19.39
CA GLY A 49 16.54 6.42 18.21
C GLY A 49 16.14 5.04 17.66
N ALA A 50 16.73 4.66 16.51
CA ALA A 50 16.34 3.47 15.75
C ALA A 50 16.51 2.12 16.50
N ASP A 51 17.37 2.08 17.53
CA ASP A 51 17.65 0.87 18.31
C ASP A 51 16.62 0.59 19.42
N GLY A 52 15.77 1.57 19.78
CA GLY A 52 14.72 1.40 20.79
C GLY A 52 13.42 0.74 20.27
N ALA A 53 13.32 0.50 18.96
CA ALA A 53 12.06 0.27 18.25
C ALA A 53 11.46 -1.15 18.36
N ARG A 54 11.92 -2.01 19.27
CA ARG A 54 11.52 -3.44 19.30
C ARG A 54 11.06 -4.00 20.64
N SER A 55 10.84 -3.16 21.66
CA SER A 55 10.18 -3.64 22.89
C SER A 55 8.66 -3.52 22.76
N TYR A 56 8.05 -4.43 21.99
CA TYR A 56 6.62 -4.70 22.14
C TYR A 56 6.45 -5.47 23.44
N SER A 57 6.21 -4.78 24.55
CA SER A 57 5.92 -5.44 25.82
C SER A 57 4.63 -6.26 25.66
N PRO A 58 4.62 -7.55 26.08
CA PRO A 58 3.48 -8.45 25.86
C PRO A 58 2.20 -8.00 26.58
N ASP A 59 2.32 -7.14 27.59
CA ASP A 59 1.19 -6.61 28.38
C ASP A 59 0.86 -5.14 28.03
N GLY A 60 1.52 -4.58 27.00
CA GLY A 60 1.68 -3.14 26.76
C GLY A 60 0.87 -2.55 25.61
N SER A 61 -0.35 -3.00 25.32
CA SER A 61 -1.21 -2.31 24.33
C SER A 61 -1.83 -1.03 24.92
N THR A 62 -2.06 0.00 24.10
CA THR A 62 -2.89 1.16 24.46
C THR A 62 -4.33 1.00 24.00
N GLY A 63 -4.67 -0.13 23.37
CA GLY A 63 -5.95 -0.36 22.70
C GLY A 63 -6.06 0.32 21.34
N THR A 64 -5.12 1.20 20.95
CA THR A 64 -5.20 1.95 19.69
C THR A 64 -5.06 1.02 18.48
N LEU A 65 -4.04 0.15 18.47
CA LEU A 65 -3.89 -0.85 17.40
C LEU A 65 -5.05 -1.86 17.41
N ASP A 66 -5.56 -2.19 18.60
CA ASP A 66 -6.67 -3.13 18.76
C ASP A 66 -7.96 -2.58 18.15
N VAL A 67 -8.27 -1.30 18.38
CA VAL A 67 -9.47 -0.68 17.80
C VAL A 67 -9.36 -0.52 16.29
N LEU A 68 -8.17 -0.21 15.77
CA LEU A 68 -7.91 -0.15 14.33
C LEU A 68 -8.05 -1.54 13.69
N SER A 69 -7.46 -2.56 14.32
CA SER A 69 -7.55 -3.95 13.85
C SER A 69 -9.00 -4.44 13.86
N ALA A 70 -9.75 -4.13 14.91
CA ALA A 70 -11.16 -4.45 15.00
C ALA A 70 -12.00 -3.71 13.94
N ALA A 71 -11.69 -2.42 13.69
CA ALA A 71 -12.33 -1.65 12.62
C ALA A 71 -12.07 -2.24 11.22
N VAL A 72 -10.85 -2.70 10.95
CA VAL A 72 -10.51 -3.38 9.70
C VAL A 72 -11.21 -4.74 9.61
N ALA A 73 -11.25 -5.51 10.70
CA ALA A 73 -11.91 -6.82 10.74
C ALA A 73 -13.42 -6.75 10.50
N LEU A 74 -14.07 -5.63 10.82
CA LEU A 74 -15.49 -5.40 10.52
C LEU A 74 -15.79 -5.40 9.01
N ARG A 75 -14.83 -5.01 8.18
CA ARG A 75 -14.92 -5.10 6.72
C ARG A 75 -13.51 -5.26 6.13
N PRO A 76 -12.97 -6.48 6.10
CA PRO A 76 -11.59 -6.69 5.70
C PRO A 76 -11.41 -6.26 4.24
N PRO A 77 -10.40 -5.43 3.93
CA PRO A 77 -10.05 -5.11 2.55
C PRO A 77 -9.45 -6.33 1.87
N THR A 78 -9.50 -6.36 0.55
CA THR A 78 -8.72 -7.32 -0.23
C THR A 78 -7.29 -6.81 -0.34
N LEU A 79 -6.35 -7.50 0.30
CA LEU A 79 -4.93 -7.20 0.14
C LEU A 79 -4.48 -7.68 -1.25
N ALA A 80 -3.74 -6.84 -1.97
CA ALA A 80 -3.15 -7.19 -3.25
C ALA A 80 -1.70 -6.71 -3.32
N PHE A 81 -0.81 -7.59 -3.76
CA PHE A 81 0.64 -7.38 -3.79
C PHE A 81 1.11 -7.33 -5.24
N PRO A 82 1.38 -6.13 -5.79
CA PRO A 82 1.97 -6.02 -7.11
C PRO A 82 3.40 -6.56 -7.10
N SER A 83 3.63 -7.58 -7.92
CA SER A 83 4.90 -8.29 -8.00
C SER A 83 5.51 -8.17 -9.40
N SER A 84 6.82 -7.98 -9.45
CA SER A 84 7.60 -8.03 -10.69
C SER A 84 7.93 -9.47 -11.10
N ASP A 85 8.06 -10.38 -10.12
CA ASP A 85 8.31 -11.80 -10.32
C ASP A 85 7.61 -12.67 -9.26
N LEU A 86 6.74 -13.57 -9.72
CA LEU A 86 5.94 -14.48 -8.87
C LEU A 86 6.74 -15.64 -8.30
N ALA A 87 7.93 -15.95 -8.84
CA ALA A 87 8.80 -16.99 -8.29
C ALA A 87 9.57 -16.48 -7.07
N THR A 88 10.24 -15.33 -7.22
CA THR A 88 11.02 -14.69 -6.14
C THR A 88 10.17 -13.86 -5.19
N LEU A 89 8.92 -13.56 -5.55
CA LEU A 89 8.02 -12.64 -4.87
C LEU A 89 8.59 -11.21 -4.78
N ALA A 90 9.40 -10.83 -5.77
CA ALA A 90 9.96 -9.49 -5.87
C ALA A 90 8.84 -8.45 -6.04
N SER A 91 8.97 -7.34 -5.32
CA SER A 91 8.00 -6.25 -5.36
C SER A 91 8.07 -5.49 -6.69
N LEU A 92 6.97 -4.88 -7.12
CA LEU A 92 6.94 -4.14 -8.38
C LEU A 92 7.69 -2.79 -8.27
N GLY A 93 7.45 -2.00 -7.22
CA GLY A 93 7.90 -0.61 -7.10
C GLY A 93 9.36 -0.43 -6.71
N ARG A 94 9.99 -1.46 -6.15
CA ARG A 94 11.36 -1.39 -5.60
C ARG A 94 12.35 -2.36 -6.23
N GLY A 95 11.94 -3.16 -7.22
CA GLY A 95 12.82 -4.08 -7.94
C GLY A 95 13.30 -5.28 -7.11
N ALA A 96 14.32 -5.97 -7.60
CA ALA A 96 14.81 -7.25 -7.05
C ALA A 96 15.50 -7.13 -5.67
N ASP A 97 16.04 -5.95 -5.33
CA ASP A 97 16.74 -5.70 -4.06
C ASP A 97 15.78 -5.36 -2.90
N ALA A 98 14.48 -5.25 -3.21
CA ALA A 98 13.45 -4.98 -2.21
C ALA A 98 13.12 -6.22 -1.38
N ALA A 99 12.65 -5.99 -0.15
CA ALA A 99 11.97 -7.04 0.60
C ALA A 99 10.82 -7.63 -0.26
N ARG A 100 10.64 -8.95 -0.18
CA ARG A 100 9.58 -9.66 -0.91
C ARG A 100 8.20 -9.11 -0.50
N LEU A 101 7.31 -8.96 -1.48
CA LEU A 101 5.93 -8.47 -1.28
C LEU A 101 5.85 -7.15 -0.49
N PHE A 102 6.80 -6.24 -0.72
CA PHE A 102 6.85 -4.96 -0.01
C PHE A 102 5.66 -4.05 -0.33
N ASP A 103 5.28 -3.98 -1.60
CA ASP A 103 4.15 -3.17 -2.03
C ASP A 103 2.84 -3.91 -1.72
N CYS A 104 1.94 -3.26 -0.98
CA CYS A 104 0.64 -3.80 -0.60
C CYS A 104 -0.44 -2.75 -0.85
N LEU A 105 -1.44 -3.10 -1.65
CA LEU A 105 -2.59 -2.27 -1.96
C LEU A 105 -3.82 -2.81 -1.25
N LEU A 106 -4.54 -1.91 -0.59
CA LEU A 106 -5.84 -2.20 0.02
C LEU A 106 -6.93 -1.96 -1.02
N LEU A 107 -7.52 -3.05 -1.52
CA LEU A 107 -8.63 -3.00 -2.45
C LEU A 107 -9.98 -3.17 -1.73
N ARG A 108 -11.03 -2.65 -2.35
CA ARG A 108 -12.40 -2.94 -1.90
C ARG A 108 -12.68 -4.44 -2.09
N PRO A 109 -13.50 -5.06 -1.24
CA PRO A 109 -13.98 -6.42 -1.50
C PRO A 109 -14.59 -6.53 -2.89
N LEU A 110 -14.33 -7.65 -3.58
CA LEU A 110 -14.75 -7.93 -4.96
C LEU A 110 -14.08 -7.07 -6.05
N SER A 111 -13.01 -6.32 -5.72
CA SER A 111 -12.24 -5.62 -6.74
C SER A 111 -11.67 -6.59 -7.77
N THR A 112 -11.73 -6.18 -9.03
CA THR A 112 -11.26 -6.94 -10.19
C THR A 112 -9.77 -6.70 -10.45
N VAL A 113 -9.17 -7.50 -11.34
CA VAL A 113 -7.81 -7.26 -11.84
C VAL A 113 -7.71 -5.90 -12.54
N ALA A 114 -8.79 -5.43 -13.19
CA ALA A 114 -8.85 -4.08 -13.76
C ALA A 114 -8.69 -3.01 -12.69
N ASP A 115 -9.47 -3.10 -11.60
CA ASP A 115 -9.42 -2.15 -10.48
C ASP A 115 -8.04 -2.14 -9.83
N PHE A 116 -7.43 -3.32 -9.69
CA PHE A 116 -6.07 -3.45 -9.21
C PHE A 116 -5.06 -2.75 -10.12
N CYS A 117 -5.16 -2.92 -11.44
CA CYS A 117 -4.28 -2.25 -12.39
C CYS A 117 -4.44 -0.72 -12.37
N GLU A 118 -5.67 -0.21 -12.21
CA GLU A 118 -5.89 1.23 -11.98
C GLU A 118 -5.25 1.70 -10.67
N ALA A 119 -5.39 0.93 -9.58
CA ALA A 119 -4.77 1.26 -8.31
C ALA A 119 -3.24 1.31 -8.41
N VAL A 120 -2.61 0.30 -9.03
CA VAL A 120 -1.15 0.25 -9.27
C VAL A 120 -0.67 1.46 -10.08
N ARG A 121 -1.43 1.87 -11.10
CA ARG A 121 -1.11 3.08 -11.90
C ARG A 121 -1.24 4.36 -11.10
N ARG A 122 -2.27 4.48 -10.27
CA ARG A 122 -2.47 5.66 -9.41
C ARG A 122 -1.32 5.84 -8.41
N GLU A 123 -0.77 4.74 -7.90
CA GLU A 123 0.41 4.77 -7.03
C GLU A 123 1.74 4.94 -7.82
N GLY A 124 1.69 5.09 -9.15
CA GLY A 124 2.87 5.33 -9.99
C GLY A 124 3.77 4.11 -10.18
N LEU A 125 3.30 2.90 -9.84
CA LEU A 125 4.10 1.67 -9.87
C LEU A 125 4.22 1.04 -11.26
N CYS A 126 3.30 1.37 -12.18
CA CYS A 126 3.39 0.96 -13.58
C CYS A 126 2.78 2.02 -14.51
N ALA A 127 3.10 1.91 -15.80
CA ALA A 127 2.55 2.77 -16.85
C ALA A 127 1.93 1.92 -17.97
N GLY A 128 0.92 2.49 -18.63
CA GLY A 128 0.31 1.93 -19.82
C GLY A 128 -0.82 0.92 -19.55
N ASP A 129 -1.34 0.35 -20.62
CA ASP A 129 -2.56 -0.46 -20.57
C ASP A 129 -2.27 -1.91 -20.19
N LEU A 130 -3.19 -2.51 -19.43
CA LEU A 130 -3.15 -3.92 -19.07
C LEU A 130 -3.20 -4.81 -20.32
N VAL A 131 -2.18 -5.64 -20.50
CA VAL A 131 -2.09 -6.63 -21.59
C VAL A 131 -2.40 -8.02 -21.06
N ARG A 132 -1.80 -8.36 -19.93
CA ARG A 132 -1.90 -9.68 -19.31
C ARG A 132 -1.63 -9.56 -17.82
N ALA A 133 -2.24 -10.46 -17.06
CA ALA A 133 -2.00 -10.59 -15.64
C ALA A 133 -1.89 -12.06 -15.27
N GLU A 134 -1.02 -12.33 -14.30
CA GLU A 134 -0.84 -13.63 -13.68
C GLU A 134 -0.92 -13.45 -12.18
N ALA A 135 -1.57 -14.38 -11.50
CA ALA A 135 -1.76 -14.33 -10.06
C ALA A 135 -1.31 -15.62 -9.40
N ARG A 136 -0.96 -15.50 -8.12
CA ARG A 136 -0.54 -16.58 -7.26
C ARG A 136 -1.13 -16.38 -5.86
N GLY A 137 -1.49 -17.47 -5.18
CA GLY A 137 -1.89 -17.42 -3.77
C GLY A 137 -0.69 -17.19 -2.85
N VAL A 138 -0.95 -16.80 -1.60
CA VAL A 138 0.12 -16.61 -0.61
C VAL A 138 0.80 -17.94 -0.27
N PHE A 139 0.00 -19.00 -0.11
CA PHE A 139 0.47 -20.33 0.29
C PHE A 139 0.48 -21.33 -0.87
N THR A 140 -0.02 -20.95 -2.04
CA THR A 140 -0.02 -21.80 -3.23
C THR A 140 1.05 -21.33 -4.22
N PRO A 141 1.94 -22.22 -4.69
CA PRO A 141 2.96 -21.86 -5.68
C PRO A 141 2.41 -21.77 -7.11
N GLU A 142 1.21 -22.29 -7.34
CA GLU A 142 0.55 -22.33 -8.64
C GLU A 142 0.28 -20.93 -9.16
N VAL A 143 0.77 -20.66 -10.37
CA VAL A 143 0.55 -19.41 -11.09
C VAL A 143 -0.56 -19.63 -12.10
N ALA A 144 -1.58 -18.78 -12.06
CA ALA A 144 -2.68 -18.80 -13.01
C ALA A 144 -2.72 -17.50 -13.81
N VAL A 145 -3.03 -17.61 -15.10
CA VAL A 145 -3.38 -16.45 -15.92
C VAL A 145 -4.76 -15.97 -15.49
N VAL A 146 -4.87 -14.67 -15.18
CA VAL A 146 -6.11 -14.05 -14.72
C VAL A 146 -6.65 -13.07 -15.75
N ARG A 147 -7.96 -13.00 -15.84
CA ARG A 147 -8.68 -12.10 -16.74
C ARG A 147 -8.91 -10.77 -16.05
N ARG A 148 -9.18 -9.75 -16.87
CA ARG A 148 -9.44 -8.38 -16.41
C ARG A 148 -10.58 -8.30 -15.38
N ASP A 149 -11.65 -9.07 -15.59
CA ASP A 149 -12.85 -9.05 -14.75
C ASP A 149 -12.79 -10.08 -13.60
N ASP A 150 -11.70 -10.83 -13.48
CA ASP A 150 -11.54 -11.77 -12.37
C ASP A 150 -11.40 -11.02 -11.05
N VAL A 151 -12.07 -11.52 -10.01
CA VAL A 151 -11.93 -10.98 -8.65
C VAL A 151 -10.58 -11.38 -8.07
N VAL A 152 -9.80 -10.39 -7.62
CA VAL A 152 -8.42 -10.60 -7.13
C VAL A 152 -8.38 -11.60 -5.97
N ALA A 153 -9.27 -11.42 -4.99
CA ALA A 153 -9.35 -12.29 -3.81
C ALA A 153 -9.60 -13.77 -4.15
N ALA A 154 -10.27 -14.06 -5.27
CA ALA A 154 -10.61 -15.42 -5.67
C ALA A 154 -9.47 -16.12 -6.45
N LYS A 155 -8.58 -15.36 -7.09
CA LYS A 155 -7.50 -15.91 -7.93
C LYS A 155 -6.14 -15.93 -7.24
N GLY A 156 -5.90 -14.97 -6.35
CA GLY A 156 -4.63 -14.85 -5.65
C GLY A 156 -4.27 -13.38 -5.45
N PRO A 157 -3.86 -12.98 -4.24
CA PRO A 157 -3.57 -11.59 -3.95
C PRO A 157 -2.21 -11.14 -4.53
N ILE A 158 -1.32 -12.06 -4.90
CA ILE A 158 0.00 -11.71 -5.47
C ILE A 158 -0.15 -11.69 -6.98
N VAL A 159 -0.02 -10.51 -7.59
CA VAL A 159 -0.37 -10.31 -9.00
C VAL A 159 0.80 -9.67 -9.74
N ARG A 160 1.20 -10.30 -10.85
CA ARG A 160 2.13 -9.74 -11.82
C ARG A 160 1.37 -9.18 -13.00
N LEU A 161 1.53 -7.88 -13.23
CA LEU A 161 0.94 -7.17 -14.36
C LEU A 161 1.94 -7.04 -15.50
N GLN A 162 1.47 -7.27 -16.72
CA GLN A 162 2.18 -6.96 -17.94
C GLN A 162 1.43 -5.86 -18.66
N THR A 163 2.08 -4.71 -18.84
CA THR A 163 1.49 -3.54 -19.49
C THR A 163 2.19 -3.22 -20.80
N ARG A 164 1.46 -2.62 -21.74
CA ARG A 164 2.04 -2.00 -22.95
C ARG A 164 2.34 -0.56 -22.63
N ARG A 165 3.59 -0.12 -22.81
CA ARG A 165 3.95 1.31 -22.75
C ARG A 165 3.05 2.04 -23.76
N ALA A 166 2.30 3.06 -23.31
CA ALA A 166 1.41 3.82 -24.19
C ALA A 166 2.25 4.47 -25.30
N ALA A 167 2.02 4.06 -26.55
CA ALA A 167 2.87 4.38 -27.70
C ALA A 167 2.97 5.89 -28.04
N TRP A 168 2.14 6.75 -27.44
CA TRP A 168 2.12 8.17 -27.77
C TRP A 168 3.15 9.04 -27.04
N GLN A 169 3.76 8.55 -25.95
CA GLN A 169 4.81 9.29 -25.22
C GLN A 169 6.16 9.27 -25.96
N GLY A 170 6.40 8.29 -26.84
CA GLY A 170 7.60 8.26 -27.68
C GLY A 170 7.65 9.37 -28.75
N ARG A 171 6.51 10.02 -29.08
CA ARG A 171 6.51 11.18 -29.99
C ARG A 171 6.81 12.50 -29.28
N ALA A 172 6.42 12.64 -28.01
CA ALA A 172 6.69 13.84 -27.24
C ALA A 172 8.19 13.93 -26.89
N GLU A 173 8.78 12.84 -26.38
CA GLU A 173 10.21 12.80 -26.06
C GLU A 173 11.10 12.87 -27.33
N ALA A 174 10.69 12.25 -28.45
CA ALA A 174 11.43 12.37 -29.71
C ALA A 174 11.30 13.75 -30.37
N ALA A 175 10.17 14.45 -30.20
CA ALA A 175 10.01 15.82 -30.69
C ALA A 175 10.81 16.82 -29.85
N GLU A 176 10.85 16.65 -28.52
CA GLU A 176 11.63 17.48 -27.60
C GLU A 176 13.15 17.28 -27.81
N GLN A 177 13.59 16.04 -27.98
CA GLN A 177 14.98 15.71 -28.31
C GLN A 177 15.38 16.19 -29.72
N ALA A 178 14.48 16.14 -30.71
CA ALA A 178 14.73 16.67 -32.04
C ALA A 178 14.82 18.22 -32.06
N GLU A 179 14.01 18.89 -31.24
CA GLU A 179 14.07 20.35 -31.09
C GLU A 179 15.35 20.80 -30.37
N GLU A 180 15.79 20.06 -29.35
CA GLU A 180 17.04 20.30 -28.64
C GLU A 180 18.28 20.04 -29.53
N HIS A 181 18.26 18.98 -30.34
CA HIS A 181 19.33 18.71 -31.32
C HIS A 181 19.40 19.77 -32.43
N GLN A 182 18.26 20.33 -32.85
CA GLN A 182 18.22 21.47 -33.79
C GLN A 182 18.70 22.78 -33.16
N ARG A 183 18.47 23.00 -31.86
CA ARG A 183 19.02 24.17 -31.14
C ARG A 183 20.53 24.05 -30.94
N GLY A 184 21.03 22.86 -30.62
CA GLY A 184 22.48 22.60 -30.45
C GLY A 184 23.28 22.74 -31.76
N THR A 185 22.75 22.27 -32.87
CA THR A 185 23.42 22.38 -34.19
C THR A 185 23.46 23.82 -34.72
N LYS A 186 22.42 24.63 -34.48
CA LYS A 186 22.40 26.07 -34.83
C LYS A 186 23.36 26.91 -33.97
N ALA A 187 23.60 26.52 -32.72
CA ALA A 187 24.57 27.21 -31.84
C ALA A 187 26.03 26.95 -32.23
N CYS A 188 26.34 25.76 -32.79
CA CYS A 188 27.70 25.38 -33.22
C CYS A 188 28.12 26.07 -34.54
N GLY A 189 27.16 26.41 -35.41
CA GLY A 189 27.44 27.04 -36.72
C GLY A 189 27.85 28.52 -36.72
N ARG A 190 27.71 29.24 -35.60
CA ARG A 190 27.99 30.70 -35.53
C ARG A 190 29.41 31.08 -35.10
N ARG A 191 30.30 30.12 -34.81
CA ARG A 191 31.67 30.38 -34.28
C ARG A 191 32.81 30.19 -35.28
N ARG A 192 32.53 30.18 -36.59
CA ARG A 192 33.55 30.02 -37.64
C ARG A 192 33.43 31.03 -38.78
N GLN A 193 33.27 32.32 -38.49
CA GLN A 193 33.51 33.40 -39.47
C GLN A 193 33.94 34.69 -38.75
N THR A 194 35.21 34.74 -38.32
CA THR A 194 35.98 35.98 -38.14
C THR A 194 37.45 35.57 -38.14
N GLY A 195 38.06 35.66 -39.33
CA GLY A 195 39.48 35.57 -39.59
C GLY A 195 39.75 36.45 -40.80
#